data_AF-A0A7C4FNB7-F1
#
_entry.id   AF-A0A7C4FNB7-F1
#
_cell.length_a   1.000
_cell.length_b   1.000
_cell.length_c   1.000
_cell.angle_alpha   90.00
_cell.angle_beta   90.00
_cell.angle_gamma   90.00
#
_symmetry.space_group_name_H-M   'P 1'
#
loop_
_entity.id
_entity.type
_entity.pdbx_description
1 polymer ?
#
loop_
_entity_poly.entity_id
_entity_poly.type
_entity_poly.pdbx_seq_one_letter_code
_entity_poly.pdbx_strand_id
1 'polypeptide(L)'
;MSNSNQTKLDDAKILKELENLVKETFMLWDEIRVGFSWRHYFFNHTQRVRKLSMTIGKQEGADLRRLEYASLLHDITKRYDGNFLTDKDGKRVFNEDGLWLNEMLWPNPNKSNIVTELYKKHELAYKIHNDSGGIIAKHLLKQYGLDDDFCDAVASSIVYHLKPNDTSVEKSKEFMNNLEARIIYEADTMDSNLGLMAFFRNIGIHTHFAVQKNGRYDLKEYLSGIPRWLDMKDDFIPSMQTETGKKIGKARQQRNRDVWNLIEKELENSELNETYGIIGIVEYFMSCHEDPSMAEQMNYVDKVWLPERKQMLANENSRRAIAEESLNRAIEFHNLMKREMIGEI
;
A
#
# COMPACT_ATOMS: atom_id res chain seq x y z
N MET A 1 15.67 -19.76 -28.84
CA MET A 1 14.31 -19.75 -28.24
C MET A 1 14.20 -20.60 -26.96
N SER A 2 15.13 -21.54 -26.67
CA SER A 2 15.13 -22.35 -25.43
C SER A 2 15.58 -21.60 -24.17
N ASN A 3 16.64 -20.78 -24.23
CA ASN A 3 17.16 -20.08 -23.03
C ASN A 3 16.21 -19.03 -22.45
N SER A 4 15.49 -18.29 -23.29
CA SER A 4 14.57 -17.23 -22.84
C SER A 4 13.35 -17.76 -22.06
N ASN A 5 12.84 -18.94 -22.43
CA ASN A 5 11.75 -19.57 -21.69
C ASN A 5 12.23 -20.20 -20.38
N GLN A 6 13.45 -20.77 -20.36
CA GLN A 6 14.03 -21.29 -19.12
C GLN A 6 14.27 -20.18 -18.09
N THR A 7 14.90 -19.07 -18.50
CA THR A 7 15.11 -17.91 -17.60
C THR A 7 13.80 -17.36 -17.04
N LYS A 8 12.72 -17.31 -17.83
CA LYS A 8 11.40 -16.88 -17.34
C LYS A 8 10.80 -17.85 -16.32
N LEU A 9 10.97 -19.16 -16.51
CA LEU A 9 10.53 -20.17 -15.55
C LEU A 9 11.33 -20.09 -14.25
N ASP A 10 12.63 -19.82 -14.35
CA ASP A 10 13.51 -19.63 -13.21
C ASP A 10 13.13 -18.36 -12.43
N ASP A 11 12.92 -17.23 -13.11
CA ASP A 11 12.47 -15.98 -12.49
C ASP A 11 11.12 -16.14 -11.79
N ALA A 12 10.14 -16.78 -12.42
CA ALA A 12 8.83 -17.00 -11.82
C ALA A 12 8.91 -17.82 -10.52
N LYS A 13 9.79 -18.82 -10.50
CA LYS A 13 10.05 -19.63 -9.31
C LYS A 13 10.72 -18.80 -8.21
N ILE A 14 11.80 -18.09 -8.53
CA ILE A 14 12.54 -17.26 -7.57
C ILE A 14 11.62 -16.18 -6.98
N LEU A 15 10.87 -15.45 -7.82
CA LEU A 15 9.93 -14.42 -7.36
C LEU A 15 8.85 -15.01 -6.45
N LYS A 16 8.41 -16.25 -6.68
CA LYS A 16 7.43 -16.89 -5.80
C LYS A 16 8.02 -17.23 -4.43
N GLU A 17 9.26 -17.72 -4.40
CA GLU A 17 9.98 -18.01 -3.16
C GLU A 17 10.26 -16.72 -2.37
N LEU A 18 10.71 -15.66 -3.05
CA LEU A 18 10.90 -14.33 -2.46
C LEU A 18 9.59 -13.72 -1.93
N GLU A 19 8.48 -13.88 -2.66
CA GLU A 19 7.17 -13.41 -2.21
C GLU A 19 6.73 -14.09 -0.91
N ASN A 20 6.93 -15.40 -0.80
CA ASN A 20 6.65 -16.13 0.42
C ASN A 20 7.56 -15.65 1.57
N LEU A 21 8.85 -15.42 1.29
CA LEU A 21 9.80 -14.88 2.26
C LEU A 21 9.39 -13.46 2.72
N VAL A 22 8.97 -12.57 1.82
CA VAL A 22 8.50 -11.22 2.16
C VAL A 22 7.29 -11.31 3.09
N LYS A 23 6.31 -12.15 2.73
CA LYS A 23 5.11 -12.39 3.54
C LYS A 23 5.48 -12.91 4.93
N GLU A 24 6.35 -13.90 5.02
CA GLU A 24 6.82 -14.47 6.28
C GLU A 24 7.56 -13.41 7.13
N THR A 25 8.46 -12.64 6.50
CA THR A 25 9.25 -11.59 7.15
C THR A 25 8.33 -10.58 7.84
N PHE A 26 7.28 -10.13 7.17
CA PHE A 26 6.34 -9.19 7.77
C PHE A 26 5.52 -9.73 8.95
N MET A 27 5.58 -11.04 9.24
CA MET A 27 4.89 -11.67 10.38
C MET A 27 5.81 -11.92 11.59
N LEU A 28 7.10 -11.59 11.50
CA LEU A 28 8.08 -11.89 12.56
C LEU A 28 7.99 -10.95 13.78
N TRP A 29 7.29 -9.83 13.66
CA TRP A 29 7.08 -8.85 14.73
C TRP A 29 5.76 -9.10 15.45
N ASP A 30 5.75 -8.93 16.77
CA ASP A 30 4.53 -9.10 17.57
C ASP A 30 3.61 -7.89 17.46
N GLU A 31 4.17 -6.72 17.19
CA GLU A 31 3.43 -5.48 16.95
C GLU A 31 2.46 -5.67 15.79
N ILE A 32 1.19 -5.40 16.08
CA ILE A 32 0.13 -5.40 15.06
C ILE A 32 0.18 -4.08 14.30
N ARG A 33 0.38 -2.96 15.01
CA ARG A 33 0.35 -1.60 14.46
C ARG A 33 1.56 -0.79 14.88
N VAL A 34 2.07 -0.02 13.93
CA VAL A 34 3.13 0.98 14.13
C VAL A 34 2.78 2.20 13.28
N GLY A 35 2.53 3.33 13.93
CA GLY A 35 2.07 4.55 13.28
C GLY A 35 0.87 4.33 12.34
N PHE A 36 1.08 4.55 11.04
CA PHE A 36 0.06 4.45 10.00
C PHE A 36 0.01 3.10 9.28
N SER A 37 0.75 2.11 9.77
CA SER A 37 0.87 0.78 9.17
C SER A 37 0.49 -0.32 10.15
N TRP A 38 0.04 -1.45 9.62
CA TRP A 38 -0.33 -2.64 10.38
C TRP A 38 0.15 -3.90 9.69
N ARG A 39 0.13 -5.03 10.40
CA ARG A 39 0.76 -6.26 9.98
C ARG A 39 0.36 -6.72 8.57
N HIS A 40 -0.95 -6.82 8.29
CA HIS A 40 -1.42 -7.22 6.96
C HIS A 40 -1.22 -6.15 5.88
N TYR A 41 -1.10 -4.88 6.26
CA TYR A 41 -0.88 -3.80 5.30
C TYR A 41 0.43 -3.97 4.55
N PHE A 42 1.54 -4.28 5.23
CA PHE A 42 2.86 -4.35 4.60
C PHE A 42 2.88 -5.27 3.38
N PHE A 43 2.44 -6.53 3.52
CA PHE A 43 2.44 -7.46 2.40
C PHE A 43 1.43 -7.06 1.31
N ASN A 44 0.21 -6.64 1.69
CA ASN A 44 -0.80 -6.24 0.71
C ASN A 44 -0.34 -4.99 -0.08
N HIS A 45 0.30 -4.04 0.59
CA HIS A 45 0.90 -2.86 0.01
C HIS A 45 2.00 -3.23 -0.99
N THR A 46 3.00 -4.03 -0.59
CA THR A 46 4.07 -4.48 -1.49
C THR A 46 3.52 -5.11 -2.78
N GLN A 47 2.47 -5.94 -2.66
CA GLN A 47 1.85 -6.57 -3.83
C GLN A 47 1.15 -5.57 -4.75
N ARG A 48 0.49 -4.54 -4.20
CA ARG A 48 -0.17 -3.49 -5.00
C ARG A 48 0.86 -2.56 -5.65
N VAL A 49 1.91 -2.17 -4.93
CA VAL A 49 3.04 -1.40 -5.47
C VAL A 49 3.68 -2.16 -6.62
N ARG A 50 4.04 -3.43 -6.43
CA ARG A 50 4.59 -4.29 -7.50
C ARG A 50 3.71 -4.28 -8.75
N LYS A 51 2.41 -4.56 -8.62
CA LYS A 51 1.49 -4.58 -9.77
C LYS A 51 1.42 -3.23 -10.48
N LEU A 52 1.30 -2.14 -9.71
CA LEU A 52 1.23 -0.79 -10.27
C LEU A 52 2.55 -0.40 -10.96
N SER A 53 3.69 -0.72 -10.35
CA SER A 53 5.02 -0.53 -10.96
C SER A 53 5.11 -1.27 -12.30
N MET A 54 4.64 -2.52 -12.38
CA MET A 54 4.65 -3.25 -13.66
C MET A 54 3.76 -2.61 -14.73
N THR A 55 2.58 -2.09 -14.34
CA THR A 55 1.68 -1.37 -15.26
C THR A 55 2.33 -0.10 -15.81
N ILE A 56 3.00 0.67 -14.96
CA ILE A 56 3.69 1.90 -15.34
C ILE A 56 4.93 1.58 -16.18
N GLY A 57 5.79 0.67 -15.69
CA GLY A 57 7.04 0.31 -16.35
C GLY A 57 6.85 -0.23 -17.76
N LYS A 58 5.73 -0.91 -18.02
CA LYS A 58 5.38 -1.38 -19.37
C LYS A 58 5.13 -0.22 -20.34
N GLN A 59 4.56 0.89 -19.86
CA GLN A 59 4.26 2.07 -20.68
C GLN A 59 5.48 2.99 -20.82
N GLU A 60 6.31 3.06 -19.78
CA GLU A 60 7.50 3.92 -19.72
C GLU A 60 8.77 3.25 -20.29
N GLY A 61 8.70 1.97 -20.67
CA GLY A 61 9.83 1.25 -21.26
C GLY A 61 10.93 0.86 -20.25
N ALA A 62 10.56 0.64 -19.00
CA ALA A 62 11.47 0.21 -17.95
C ALA A 62 11.98 -1.23 -18.15
N ASP A 63 13.07 -1.59 -17.48
CA ASP A 63 13.47 -2.99 -17.32
C ASP A 63 12.47 -3.69 -16.38
N LEU A 64 11.50 -4.37 -16.98
CA LEU A 64 10.44 -5.06 -16.26
C LEU A 64 10.95 -6.15 -15.33
N ARG A 65 12.06 -6.82 -15.69
CA ARG A 65 12.63 -7.88 -14.84
C ARG A 65 13.22 -7.24 -13.59
N ARG A 66 14.08 -6.23 -13.75
CA ARG A 66 14.64 -5.45 -12.63
C ARG A 66 13.55 -4.86 -11.74
N LEU A 67 12.54 -4.23 -12.35
CA LEU A 67 11.45 -3.56 -11.66
C LEU A 67 10.61 -4.52 -10.82
N GLU A 68 10.34 -5.73 -11.32
CA GLU A 68 9.53 -6.72 -10.61
C GLU A 68 10.20 -7.20 -9.32
N TYR A 69 11.51 -7.49 -9.38
CA TYR A 69 12.29 -7.86 -8.19
C TYR A 69 12.44 -6.69 -7.22
N ALA A 70 12.76 -5.50 -7.72
CA ALA A 70 12.93 -4.31 -6.89
C ALA A 70 11.64 -3.93 -6.16
N SER A 71 10.50 -3.90 -6.86
CA SER A 71 9.20 -3.57 -6.26
C SER A 71 8.69 -4.64 -5.29
N LEU A 72 9.06 -5.92 -5.47
CA LEU A 72 8.75 -6.97 -4.49
C LEU A 72 9.54 -6.79 -3.18
N LEU A 73 10.76 -6.28 -3.26
CA LEU A 73 11.70 -6.24 -2.13
C LEU A 73 11.89 -4.84 -1.53
N HIS A 74 11.34 -3.78 -2.12
CA HIS A 74 11.63 -2.39 -1.73
C HIS A 74 11.42 -2.11 -0.23
N ASP A 75 10.42 -2.76 0.36
CA ASP A 75 10.00 -2.59 1.74
C ASP A 75 10.36 -3.79 2.64
N ILE A 76 11.23 -4.71 2.20
CA ILE A 76 11.52 -5.96 2.92
C ILE A 76 12.03 -5.74 4.36
N THR A 77 12.66 -4.59 4.62
CA THR A 77 13.13 -4.18 5.95
C THR A 77 12.23 -3.14 6.63
N LYS A 78 11.08 -2.77 6.05
CA LYS A 78 10.19 -1.72 6.57
C LYS A 78 9.70 -1.99 7.99
N ARG A 79 9.59 -3.25 8.39
CA ARG A 79 9.16 -3.64 9.75
C ARG A 79 10.15 -3.27 10.85
N TYR A 80 11.40 -2.95 10.51
CA TYR A 80 12.34 -2.39 11.47
C TYR A 80 12.05 -0.93 11.80
N ASP A 81 11.25 -0.22 10.98
CA ASP A 81 10.82 1.15 11.25
C ASP A 81 9.72 1.14 12.33
N GLY A 82 10.08 1.60 13.53
CA GLY A 82 9.18 1.91 14.64
C GLY A 82 8.44 3.25 14.44
N ASN A 83 8.03 3.91 15.53
CA ASN A 83 7.40 5.22 15.41
C ASN A 83 8.39 6.27 14.87
N PHE A 84 7.87 7.33 14.25
CA PHE A 84 8.72 8.43 13.81
C PHE A 84 9.39 9.10 15.00
N LEU A 85 10.68 9.41 14.87
CA LEU A 85 11.38 10.24 15.84
C LEU A 85 10.86 11.67 15.76
N THR A 86 10.67 12.29 16.92
CA THR A 86 10.28 13.70 17.04
C THR A 86 11.27 14.46 17.91
N ASP A 87 11.49 15.73 17.58
CA ASP A 87 12.28 16.64 18.40
C ASP A 87 11.48 17.12 19.63
N LYS A 88 12.12 17.94 20.47
CA LYS A 88 11.51 18.52 21.68
C LYS A 88 10.26 19.35 21.42
N ASP A 89 10.07 19.83 20.19
CA ASP A 89 8.93 20.65 19.77
C ASP A 89 7.86 19.80 19.07
N GLY A 90 8.02 18.47 19.05
CA GLY A 90 7.12 17.51 18.42
C GLY A 90 7.22 17.46 16.90
N LYS A 91 8.25 18.06 16.29
CA LYS A 91 8.47 18.00 14.83
C LYS A 91 9.22 16.73 14.47
N ARG A 92 8.93 16.18 13.29
CA ARG A 92 9.62 14.97 12.78
C ARG A 92 11.10 15.24 12.60
N VAL A 93 11.92 14.26 12.95
CA VAL A 93 13.37 14.27 12.73
C VAL A 93 13.67 13.66 11.36
N PHE A 94 14.63 14.27 10.65
CA PHE A 94 15.04 13.87 9.31
C PHE A 94 16.55 13.59 9.28
N ASN A 95 16.98 12.72 8.35
CA ASN A 95 18.39 12.60 8.00
C ASN A 95 18.82 13.75 7.05
N GLU A 96 20.10 13.74 6.65
CA GLU A 96 20.67 14.72 5.70
C GLU A 96 19.94 14.76 4.35
N ASP A 97 19.34 13.65 3.93
CA ASP A 97 18.57 13.53 2.69
C ASP A 97 17.08 13.93 2.84
N GLY A 98 16.66 14.38 4.02
CA GLY A 98 15.27 14.74 4.26
C GLY A 98 14.32 13.54 4.36
N LEU A 99 14.85 12.36 4.67
CA LEU A 99 14.08 11.15 4.95
C LEU A 99 13.78 11.05 6.45
N TRP A 100 12.58 10.59 6.81
CA TRP A 100 12.17 10.45 8.20
C TRP A 100 13.02 9.41 8.92
N LEU A 101 13.43 9.75 10.14
CA LEU A 101 14.03 8.79 11.06
C LEU A 101 12.96 8.16 11.93
N ASN A 102 13.14 6.87 12.21
CA ASN A 102 12.23 6.06 13.00
C ASN A 102 12.97 5.47 14.20
N GLU A 103 12.22 5.22 15.27
CA GLU A 103 12.62 4.27 16.31
C GLU A 103 12.96 2.93 15.65
N MET A 104 13.88 2.18 16.24
CA MET A 104 14.16 0.84 15.77
C MET A 104 13.24 -0.17 16.45
N LEU A 105 12.61 -1.04 15.66
CA LEU A 105 11.78 -2.12 16.16
C LEU A 105 12.41 -3.48 15.83
N TRP A 106 12.72 -4.27 16.87
CA TRP A 106 13.27 -5.62 16.68
C TRP A 106 12.15 -6.65 16.48
N PRO A 107 12.35 -7.65 15.61
CA PRO A 107 11.40 -8.77 15.51
C PRO A 107 11.36 -9.54 16.83
N ASN A 108 10.32 -10.38 17.00
CA ASN A 108 10.24 -11.28 18.15
C ASN A 108 11.53 -12.12 18.22
N PRO A 109 12.23 -12.18 19.37
CA PRO A 109 13.53 -12.86 19.48
C PRO A 109 13.46 -14.37 19.22
N ASN A 110 12.27 -14.97 19.30
CA ASN A 110 12.02 -16.38 19.00
C ASN A 110 11.57 -16.62 17.55
N LYS A 111 11.48 -15.58 16.73
CA LYS A 111 11.13 -15.65 15.31
C LYS A 111 12.29 -15.08 14.49
N SER A 112 12.75 -15.84 13.51
CA SER A 112 13.81 -15.41 12.61
C SER A 112 13.70 -16.08 11.26
N ASN A 113 14.21 -15.42 10.25
CA ASN A 113 14.47 -15.98 8.94
C ASN A 113 15.73 -15.34 8.34
N ILE A 114 16.05 -15.71 7.09
CA ILE A 114 17.25 -15.23 6.40
C ILE A 114 17.33 -13.69 6.30
N VAL A 115 16.20 -12.96 6.21
CA VAL A 115 16.21 -11.49 6.21
C VAL A 115 16.72 -10.96 7.54
N THR A 116 16.21 -11.48 8.67
CA THR A 116 16.65 -11.05 10.00
C THR A 116 18.10 -11.43 10.30
N GLU A 117 18.57 -12.56 9.77
CA GLU A 117 19.96 -13.00 9.88
C GLU A 117 20.90 -12.09 9.09
N LEU A 118 20.58 -11.81 7.84
CA LEU A 118 21.33 -10.87 6.99
C LEU A 118 21.34 -9.47 7.60
N TYR A 119 20.21 -9.01 8.14
CA TYR A 119 20.11 -7.69 8.77
C TYR A 119 21.09 -7.53 9.93
N LYS A 120 21.20 -8.56 10.80
CA LYS A 120 22.18 -8.61 11.89
C LYS A 120 23.61 -8.73 11.36
N LYS A 121 23.86 -9.65 10.42
CA LYS A 121 25.18 -9.91 9.84
C LYS A 121 25.81 -8.67 9.20
N HIS A 122 24.99 -7.82 8.60
CA HIS A 122 25.42 -6.60 7.93
C HIS A 122 25.28 -5.35 8.81
N GLU A 123 25.03 -5.51 10.11
CA GLU A 123 24.97 -4.42 11.09
C GLU A 123 24.02 -3.28 10.66
N LEU A 124 22.85 -3.63 10.13
CA LEU A 124 21.95 -2.66 9.48
C LEU A 124 21.06 -1.87 10.46
N ALA A 125 21.30 -2.01 11.76
CA ALA A 125 20.52 -1.32 12.80
C ALA A 125 20.49 0.19 12.56
N TYR A 126 19.31 0.80 12.74
CA TYR A 126 19.04 2.23 12.56
C TYR A 126 19.19 2.76 11.12
N LYS A 127 19.48 1.90 10.14
CA LYS A 127 19.42 2.32 8.73
C LYS A 127 17.96 2.43 8.28
N ILE A 128 17.70 3.41 7.42
CA ILE A 128 16.41 3.58 6.77
C ILE A 128 16.13 2.34 5.90
N HIS A 129 14.85 1.96 5.80
CA HIS A 129 14.42 0.74 5.10
C HIS A 129 14.88 0.66 3.64
N ASN A 130 14.93 1.77 2.88
CA ASN A 130 15.44 1.75 1.50
C ASN A 130 16.93 1.35 1.43
N ASP A 131 17.77 1.90 2.32
CA ASP A 131 19.20 1.62 2.36
C ASP A 131 19.45 0.17 2.82
N SER A 132 18.82 -0.24 3.93
CA SER A 132 18.95 -1.60 4.44
C SER A 132 18.32 -2.63 3.50
N GLY A 133 17.17 -2.32 2.89
CA GLY A 133 16.46 -3.16 1.95
C GLY A 133 17.27 -3.43 0.69
N GLY A 134 17.98 -2.43 0.15
CA GLY A 134 18.88 -2.62 -0.99
C GLY A 134 20.02 -3.60 -0.70
N ILE A 135 20.62 -3.51 0.50
CA ILE A 135 21.68 -4.44 0.95
C ILE A 135 21.13 -5.86 1.07
N ILE A 136 19.98 -6.02 1.75
CA ILE A 136 19.32 -7.32 1.91
C ILE A 136 18.97 -7.93 0.56
N ALA A 137 18.37 -7.15 -0.34
CA ALA A 137 17.98 -7.62 -1.67
C ALA A 137 19.19 -8.12 -2.45
N LYS A 138 20.30 -7.36 -2.50
CA LYS A 138 21.54 -7.79 -3.16
C LYS A 138 22.00 -9.17 -2.65
N HIS A 139 22.02 -9.36 -1.33
CA HIS A 139 22.47 -10.62 -0.75
C HIS A 139 21.52 -11.79 -1.02
N LEU A 140 20.20 -11.57 -0.94
CA LEU A 140 19.22 -12.60 -1.27
C LEU A 140 19.32 -13.02 -2.74
N LEU A 141 19.40 -12.08 -3.67
CA LEU A 141 19.43 -12.38 -5.10
C LEU A 141 20.69 -13.17 -5.50
N LYS A 142 21.84 -12.85 -4.90
CA LYS A 142 23.08 -13.63 -5.10
C LYS A 142 22.95 -15.08 -4.61
N GLN A 143 22.17 -15.36 -3.57
CA GLN A 143 21.92 -16.74 -3.12
C GLN A 143 21.14 -17.57 -4.14
N TYR A 144 20.33 -16.92 -4.99
CA TYR A 144 19.66 -17.57 -6.12
C TYR A 144 20.56 -17.70 -7.36
N GLY A 145 21.83 -17.29 -7.29
CA GLY A 145 22.78 -17.39 -8.39
C GLY A 145 22.54 -16.37 -9.52
N LEU A 146 21.81 -15.28 -9.24
CA LEU A 146 21.65 -14.17 -10.17
C LEU A 146 22.97 -13.39 -10.30
N ASP A 147 23.22 -12.84 -11.49
CA ASP A 147 24.47 -12.14 -11.78
C ASP A 147 24.63 -10.85 -10.97
N ASP A 148 25.89 -10.47 -10.74
CA ASP A 148 26.23 -9.34 -9.87
C ASP A 148 25.69 -8.00 -10.40
N ASP A 149 25.71 -7.79 -11.72
CA ASP A 149 25.20 -6.57 -12.34
C ASP A 149 23.68 -6.43 -12.14
N PHE A 150 22.93 -7.52 -12.33
CA PHE A 150 21.50 -7.56 -12.05
C PHE A 150 21.19 -7.32 -10.56
N CYS A 151 21.92 -7.98 -9.66
CA CYS A 151 21.74 -7.80 -8.22
C CYS A 151 21.98 -6.35 -7.81
N ASP A 152 23.01 -5.71 -8.37
CA ASP A 152 23.38 -4.33 -8.09
C ASP A 152 22.36 -3.34 -8.68
N ALA A 153 21.84 -3.63 -9.86
CA ALA A 153 20.77 -2.84 -10.47
C ALA A 153 19.48 -2.89 -9.63
N VAL A 154 19.05 -4.07 -9.16
CA VAL A 154 17.88 -4.20 -8.28
C VAL A 154 18.10 -3.48 -6.96
N ALA A 155 19.26 -3.69 -6.31
CA ALA A 155 19.59 -3.02 -5.06
C ALA A 155 19.60 -1.49 -5.22
N SER A 156 20.17 -0.97 -6.32
CA SER A 156 20.15 0.46 -6.64
C SER A 156 18.73 1.01 -6.78
N SER A 157 17.84 0.28 -7.46
CA SER A 157 16.42 0.70 -7.55
C SER A 157 15.75 0.80 -6.19
N ILE A 158 16.06 -0.13 -5.27
CA ILE A 158 15.53 -0.10 -3.91
C ILE A 158 16.18 1.03 -3.11
N VAL A 159 17.49 1.24 -3.16
CA VAL A 159 18.13 2.35 -2.42
C VAL A 159 17.54 3.69 -2.83
N TYR A 160 17.30 3.91 -4.12
CA TYR A 160 16.82 5.19 -4.63
C TYR A 160 15.30 5.29 -4.75
N HIS A 161 14.49 4.32 -4.30
CA HIS A 161 13.03 4.42 -4.48
C HIS A 161 12.37 5.50 -3.60
N LEU A 162 13.07 6.06 -2.62
CA LEU A 162 12.60 7.23 -1.89
C LEU A 162 13.16 8.50 -2.52
N LYS A 163 12.29 9.45 -2.83
CA LYS A 163 12.72 10.73 -3.38
C LYS A 163 13.48 11.53 -2.31
N PRO A 164 14.76 11.87 -2.52
CA PRO A 164 15.52 12.70 -1.60
C PRO A 164 15.01 14.16 -1.62
N ASN A 165 15.39 14.95 -0.62
CA ASN A 165 15.17 16.39 -0.64
C ASN A 165 16.01 17.08 -1.74
N ASP A 166 15.64 18.32 -2.08
CA ASP A 166 16.31 19.09 -3.13
C ASP A 166 17.77 19.45 -2.79
N THR A 167 18.19 19.29 -1.53
CA THR A 167 19.56 19.61 -1.08
C THR A 167 20.54 18.45 -1.29
N SER A 168 20.07 17.21 -1.44
CA SER A 168 20.91 16.04 -1.71
C SER A 168 21.18 15.89 -3.21
N VAL A 169 22.08 16.72 -3.74
CA VAL A 169 22.40 16.82 -5.18
C VAL A 169 22.76 15.47 -5.81
N GLU A 170 23.63 14.70 -5.16
CA GLU A 170 24.10 13.41 -5.69
C GLU A 170 23.00 12.35 -5.70
N LYS A 171 22.29 12.15 -4.57
CA LYS A 171 21.14 11.23 -4.53
C LYS A 171 20.02 11.65 -5.48
N SER A 172 19.79 12.96 -5.64
CA SER A 172 18.79 13.47 -6.58
C SER A 172 19.16 13.10 -8.02
N LYS A 173 20.45 13.22 -8.38
CA LYS A 173 20.94 12.80 -9.69
C LYS A 173 20.76 11.30 -9.90
N GLU A 174 21.13 10.48 -8.91
CA GLU A 174 20.97 9.02 -8.98
C GLU A 174 19.50 8.61 -9.11
N PHE A 175 18.61 9.23 -8.33
CA PHE A 175 17.16 9.07 -8.45
C PHE A 175 16.67 9.40 -9.87
N MET A 176 17.07 10.55 -10.41
CA MET A 176 16.63 10.99 -11.74
C MET A 176 17.12 10.08 -12.86
N ASN A 177 18.29 9.46 -12.70
CA ASN A 177 18.86 8.52 -13.66
C ASN A 177 18.32 7.09 -13.53
N ASN A 178 17.57 6.79 -12.46
CA ASN A 178 17.04 5.45 -12.19
C ASN A 178 15.53 5.41 -12.45
N LEU A 179 15.14 5.02 -13.67
CA LEU A 179 13.72 4.95 -14.06
C LEU A 179 12.93 3.99 -13.16
N GLU A 180 13.47 2.82 -12.84
CA GLU A 180 12.79 1.84 -11.99
C GLU A 180 12.56 2.38 -10.57
N ALA A 181 13.53 3.08 -9.98
CA ALA A 181 13.38 3.72 -8.67
C ALA A 181 12.26 4.77 -8.67
N ARG A 182 12.20 5.61 -9.72
CA ARG A 182 11.13 6.62 -9.89
C ARG A 182 9.74 6.00 -10.03
N ILE A 183 9.64 4.86 -10.74
CA ILE A 183 8.39 4.12 -10.89
C ILE A 183 7.96 3.50 -9.57
N ILE A 184 8.89 2.94 -8.79
CA ILE A 184 8.58 2.41 -7.45
C ILE A 184 8.14 3.54 -6.53
N TYR A 185 8.86 4.67 -6.50
CA TYR A 185 8.52 5.86 -5.72
C TYR A 185 7.07 6.31 -5.96
N GLU A 186 6.69 6.46 -7.22
CA GLU A 186 5.36 6.97 -7.55
C GLU A 186 4.27 5.91 -7.31
N ALA A 187 4.56 4.62 -7.53
CA ALA A 187 3.63 3.54 -7.21
C ALA A 187 3.37 3.42 -5.70
N ASP A 188 4.42 3.48 -4.88
CA ASP A 188 4.34 3.53 -3.41
C ASP A 188 3.56 4.76 -2.93
N THR A 189 3.92 5.93 -3.46
CA THR A 189 3.22 7.19 -3.15
C THR A 189 1.74 7.11 -3.50
N MET A 190 1.40 6.58 -4.68
CA MET A 190 0.01 6.40 -5.12
C MET A 190 -0.75 5.44 -4.23
N ASP A 191 -0.21 4.25 -3.92
CA ASP A 191 -0.91 3.26 -3.11
C ASP A 191 -1.32 3.80 -1.73
N SER A 192 -0.49 4.68 -1.17
CA SER A 192 -0.68 5.26 0.15
C SER A 192 -1.53 6.54 0.17
N ASN A 193 -1.67 7.23 -0.97
CA ASN A 193 -2.24 8.58 -1.01
C ASN A 193 -3.35 8.81 -2.05
N LEU A 194 -3.38 8.07 -3.15
CA LEU A 194 -4.31 8.28 -4.25
C LEU A 194 -5.16 7.03 -4.52
N GLY A 195 -6.42 7.27 -4.88
CA GLY A 195 -7.35 6.20 -5.24
C GLY A 195 -7.96 5.47 -4.05
N LEU A 196 -8.74 4.44 -4.37
CA LEU A 196 -9.56 3.71 -3.43
C LEU A 196 -8.73 2.88 -2.45
N MET A 197 -7.51 2.51 -2.82
CA MET A 197 -6.58 1.86 -1.89
C MET A 197 -6.15 2.82 -0.76
N ALA A 198 -5.90 4.08 -1.11
CA ALA A 198 -5.63 5.13 -0.14
C ALA A 198 -6.88 5.47 0.69
N PHE A 199 -8.07 5.42 0.09
CA PHE A 199 -9.33 5.58 0.82
C PHE A 199 -9.54 4.47 1.86
N PHE A 200 -9.36 3.20 1.48
CA PHE A 200 -9.39 2.08 2.43
C PHE A 200 -8.38 2.24 3.57
N ARG A 201 -7.15 2.65 3.21
CA ARG A 201 -6.10 2.92 4.20
C ARG A 201 -6.51 4.07 5.15
N ASN A 202 -7.15 5.11 4.61
CA ASN A 202 -7.66 6.23 5.39
C ASN A 202 -8.72 5.77 6.42
N ILE A 203 -9.66 4.92 6.02
CA ILE A 203 -10.66 4.31 6.93
C ILE A 203 -9.94 3.64 8.10
N GLY A 204 -8.99 2.74 7.81
CA GLY A 204 -8.29 1.98 8.84
C GLY A 204 -7.46 2.86 9.79
N ILE A 205 -6.80 3.90 9.28
CA ILE A 205 -6.01 4.84 10.09
C ILE A 205 -6.90 5.64 11.03
N HIS A 206 -7.91 6.33 10.50
CA HIS A 206 -8.74 7.23 11.29
C HIS A 206 -9.59 6.48 12.30
N THR A 207 -10.11 5.32 11.94
CA THR A 207 -10.90 4.50 12.85
C THR A 207 -10.05 4.01 14.03
N HIS A 208 -8.83 3.53 13.76
CA HIS A 208 -7.92 3.08 14.82
C HIS A 208 -7.62 4.20 15.81
N PHE A 209 -7.26 5.39 15.33
CA PHE A 209 -6.97 6.53 16.21
C PHE A 209 -8.20 7.05 16.95
N ALA A 210 -9.38 7.03 16.32
CA ALA A 210 -10.64 7.38 17.00
C ALA A 210 -10.91 6.43 18.17
N VAL A 211 -10.77 5.11 17.96
CA VAL A 211 -10.94 4.10 19.02
C VAL A 211 -9.89 4.25 20.12
N GLN A 212 -8.62 4.47 19.78
CA GLN A 212 -7.58 4.70 20.79
C GLN A 212 -7.86 5.94 21.65
N LYS A 213 -8.32 7.03 21.03
CA LYS A 213 -8.55 8.30 21.72
C LYS A 213 -9.86 8.34 22.50
N ASN A 214 -10.93 7.79 21.91
CA ASN A 214 -12.30 7.98 22.39
C ASN A 214 -12.96 6.68 22.86
N GLY A 215 -12.30 5.52 22.72
CA GLY A 215 -12.86 4.20 23.01
C GLY A 215 -13.87 3.70 21.98
N ARG A 216 -14.18 4.49 20.95
CA ARG A 216 -15.15 4.17 19.88
C ARG A 216 -14.83 4.94 18.61
N TYR A 217 -15.40 4.51 17.49
CA TYR A 217 -15.48 5.28 16.26
C TYR A 217 -16.91 5.77 15.99
N ASP A 218 -17.04 6.74 15.09
CA ASP A 218 -18.32 7.27 14.62
C ASP A 218 -18.26 7.45 13.10
N LEU A 219 -19.18 6.80 12.38
CA LEU A 219 -19.22 6.82 10.92
C LEU A 219 -19.44 8.25 10.39
N LYS A 220 -20.35 9.02 10.99
CA LYS A 220 -20.69 10.36 10.53
C LYS A 220 -19.54 11.34 10.76
N GLU A 221 -18.88 11.25 11.92
CA GLU A 221 -17.68 12.03 12.21
C GLU A 221 -16.57 11.73 11.19
N TYR A 222 -16.31 10.44 10.91
CA TYR A 222 -15.33 10.05 9.89
C TYR A 222 -15.68 10.61 8.50
N LEU A 223 -16.92 10.40 8.04
CA LEU A 223 -17.37 10.85 6.72
C LEU A 223 -17.30 12.38 6.57
N SER A 224 -17.55 13.14 7.65
CA SER A 224 -17.43 14.60 7.62
C SER A 224 -16.02 15.11 7.34
N GLY A 225 -14.99 14.29 7.60
CA GLY A 225 -13.59 14.63 7.35
C GLY A 225 -13.11 14.35 5.93
N ILE A 226 -13.89 13.60 5.13
CA ILE A 226 -13.46 13.13 3.80
C ILE A 226 -13.22 14.25 2.80
N PRO A 227 -14.06 15.29 2.66
CA PRO A 227 -13.81 16.36 1.71
C PRO A 227 -12.43 17.01 1.88
N ARG A 228 -12.08 17.34 3.13
CA ARG A 228 -10.76 17.90 3.45
C ARG A 228 -9.64 16.92 3.12
N TRP A 229 -9.81 15.64 3.44
CA TRP A 229 -8.82 14.62 3.10
C TRP A 229 -8.59 14.53 1.58
N LEU A 230 -9.67 14.53 0.78
CA LEU A 230 -9.59 14.49 -0.68
C LEU A 230 -8.79 15.66 -1.23
N ASP A 231 -9.07 16.88 -0.78
CA ASP A 231 -8.38 18.08 -1.28
C ASP A 231 -6.89 18.05 -0.95
N MET A 232 -6.51 17.56 0.23
CA MET A 232 -5.11 17.35 0.59
C MET A 232 -4.39 16.31 -0.27
N LYS A 233 -5.11 15.46 -1.01
CA LYS A 233 -4.49 14.43 -1.86
C LYS A 233 -4.11 14.90 -3.25
N ASP A 234 -4.66 16.02 -3.73
CA ASP A 234 -4.31 16.55 -5.05
C ASP A 234 -2.83 16.95 -5.14
N ASP A 235 -2.23 17.39 -4.03
CA ASP A 235 -0.81 17.78 -3.93
C ASP A 235 0.17 16.63 -4.23
N PHE A 236 -0.28 15.38 -4.20
CA PHE A 236 0.57 14.23 -4.56
C PHE A 236 0.68 14.07 -6.09
N ILE A 237 -0.27 14.56 -6.89
CA ILE A 237 -0.25 14.37 -8.36
C ILE A 237 0.97 15.04 -9.00
N PRO A 238 1.33 16.30 -8.68
CA PRO A 238 2.55 16.92 -9.22
C PRO A 238 3.85 16.20 -8.83
N SER A 239 3.83 15.38 -7.78
CA SER A 239 5.00 14.63 -7.32
C SER A 239 5.29 13.36 -8.14
N MET A 240 4.37 12.94 -9.01
CA MET A 240 4.57 11.78 -9.91
C MET A 240 5.71 12.07 -10.90
N GLN A 241 6.54 11.07 -11.15
CA GLN A 241 7.81 11.23 -11.87
C GLN A 241 7.71 10.95 -13.37
N THR A 242 6.70 10.18 -13.78
CA THR A 242 6.45 9.83 -15.18
C THR A 242 5.12 10.40 -15.67
N GLU A 243 4.94 10.52 -16.99
CA GLU A 243 3.65 10.96 -17.54
C GLU A 243 2.57 9.89 -17.33
N THR A 244 2.92 8.60 -17.42
CA THR A 244 2.01 7.51 -17.04
C THR A 244 1.61 7.59 -15.58
N GLY A 245 2.56 7.81 -14.66
CA GLY A 245 2.31 7.98 -13.23
C GLY A 245 1.37 9.15 -12.95
N LYS A 246 1.59 10.32 -13.57
CA LYS A 246 0.69 11.47 -13.47
C LYS A 246 -0.72 11.14 -13.97
N LYS A 247 -0.84 10.45 -15.10
CA LYS A 247 -2.13 10.07 -15.68
C LYS A 247 -2.90 9.11 -14.75
N ILE A 248 -2.23 8.07 -14.24
CA ILE A 248 -2.84 7.11 -13.31
C ILE A 248 -3.19 7.80 -11.98
N GLY A 249 -2.30 8.62 -11.44
CA GLY A 249 -2.55 9.37 -10.21
C GLY A 249 -3.78 10.28 -10.32
N LYS A 250 -3.93 11.02 -11.43
CA LYS A 250 -5.13 11.81 -11.72
C LYS A 250 -6.39 10.96 -11.79
N ALA A 251 -6.34 9.82 -12.50
CA ALA A 251 -7.49 8.93 -12.63
C ALA A 251 -7.91 8.33 -11.28
N ARG A 252 -6.94 7.92 -10.45
CA ARG A 252 -7.15 7.44 -9.08
C ARG A 252 -7.82 8.49 -8.19
N GLN A 253 -7.31 9.71 -8.23
CA GLN A 253 -7.87 10.79 -7.43
C GLN A 253 -9.28 11.20 -7.90
N GLN A 254 -9.52 11.19 -9.22
CA GLN A 254 -10.87 11.40 -9.75
C GLN A 254 -11.84 10.33 -9.25
N ARG A 255 -11.45 9.05 -9.24
CA ARG A 255 -12.28 7.97 -8.69
C ARG A 255 -12.64 8.17 -7.22
N ASN A 256 -11.71 8.67 -6.40
CA ASN A 256 -12.00 9.02 -5.02
C ASN A 256 -13.11 10.08 -4.91
N ARG A 257 -13.04 11.12 -5.76
CA ARG A 257 -14.07 12.18 -5.80
C ARG A 257 -15.41 11.64 -6.31
N ASP A 258 -15.39 10.78 -7.32
CA ASP A 258 -16.61 10.15 -7.85
C ASP A 258 -17.30 9.29 -6.79
N VAL A 259 -16.54 8.46 -6.06
CA VAL A 259 -17.08 7.65 -4.95
C VAL A 259 -17.59 8.54 -3.82
N TRP A 260 -16.88 9.62 -3.48
CA TRP A 260 -17.37 10.56 -2.47
C TRP A 260 -18.69 11.20 -2.87
N ASN A 261 -18.86 11.61 -4.14
CA ASN A 261 -20.14 12.16 -4.62
C ASN A 261 -21.30 11.17 -4.50
N LEU A 262 -21.03 9.85 -4.58
CA LEU A 262 -22.03 8.81 -4.33
C LEU A 262 -22.32 8.68 -2.82
N ILE A 263 -21.28 8.66 -1.98
CA ILE A 263 -21.41 8.61 -0.52
C ILE A 263 -22.19 9.82 0.01
N GLU A 264 -21.91 11.03 -0.49
CA GLU A 264 -22.60 12.25 -0.07
C GLU A 264 -24.10 12.16 -0.33
N LYS A 265 -24.51 11.64 -1.49
CA LYS A 265 -25.92 11.35 -1.79
C LYS A 265 -26.50 10.29 -0.87
N GLU A 266 -25.72 9.28 -0.49
CA GLU A 266 -26.18 8.26 0.44
C GLU A 266 -26.49 8.80 1.83
N LEU A 267 -25.87 9.91 2.24
CA LEU A 267 -26.15 10.55 3.53
C LEU A 267 -27.58 11.09 3.63
N GLU A 268 -28.25 11.41 2.51
CA GLU A 268 -29.66 11.85 2.49
C GLU A 268 -30.61 10.77 3.04
N ASN A 269 -30.24 9.49 2.93
CA ASN A 269 -30.99 8.35 3.47
C ASN A 269 -30.04 7.39 4.22
N SER A 270 -29.31 7.95 5.19
CA SER A 270 -28.25 7.24 5.93
C SER A 270 -28.68 5.89 6.49
N GLU A 271 -29.83 5.78 7.16
CA GLU A 271 -30.30 4.51 7.75
C GLU A 271 -30.41 3.37 6.70
N LEU A 272 -30.95 3.67 5.52
CA LEU A 272 -31.08 2.69 4.45
C LEU A 272 -29.72 2.37 3.82
N ASN A 273 -28.85 3.37 3.65
CA ASN A 273 -27.55 3.20 3.02
C ASN A 273 -26.48 2.58 3.95
N GLU A 274 -26.63 2.70 5.27
CA GLU A 274 -25.87 1.93 6.26
C GLU A 274 -26.16 0.43 6.10
N THR A 275 -27.38 0.08 5.67
CA THR A 275 -27.75 -1.31 5.40
C THR A 275 -27.30 -1.80 4.02
N TYR A 276 -27.59 -1.04 2.96
CA TYR A 276 -27.46 -1.50 1.57
C TYR A 276 -26.40 -0.78 0.74
N GLY A 277 -25.98 0.43 1.14
CA GLY A 277 -25.15 1.32 0.34
C GLY A 277 -23.64 1.17 0.54
N ILE A 278 -22.89 2.06 -0.08
CA ILE A 278 -21.43 2.19 0.06
C ILE A 278 -21.06 2.47 1.52
N ILE A 279 -21.80 3.33 2.21
CA ILE A 279 -21.50 3.67 3.61
C ILE A 279 -21.58 2.46 4.56
N GLY A 280 -22.43 1.46 4.26
CA GLY A 280 -22.46 0.19 4.99
C GLY A 280 -21.22 -0.68 4.78
N ILE A 281 -20.60 -0.62 3.59
CA ILE A 281 -19.29 -1.25 3.35
C ILE A 281 -18.18 -0.48 4.09
N VAL A 282 -18.22 0.85 4.07
CA VAL A 282 -17.28 1.69 4.84
C VAL A 282 -17.35 1.37 6.32
N GLU A 283 -18.55 1.28 6.89
CA GLU A 283 -18.75 0.91 8.30
C GLU A 283 -18.22 -0.48 8.61
N TYR A 284 -18.43 -1.46 7.72
CA TYR A 284 -17.81 -2.78 7.86
C TYR A 284 -16.27 -2.70 7.89
N PHE A 285 -15.65 -1.90 7.02
CA PHE A 285 -14.20 -1.70 7.06
C PHE A 285 -13.74 -1.02 8.35
N MET A 286 -14.52 -0.06 8.88
CA MET A 286 -14.25 0.55 10.19
C MET A 286 -14.28 -0.50 11.32
N SER A 287 -15.21 -1.46 11.27
CA SER A 287 -15.28 -2.53 12.28
C SER A 287 -14.02 -3.41 12.35
N CYS A 288 -13.20 -3.44 11.28
CA CYS A 288 -11.97 -4.22 11.17
C CYS A 288 -10.70 -3.42 11.57
N HIS A 289 -10.78 -2.44 12.47
CA HIS A 289 -9.71 -1.45 12.66
C HIS A 289 -8.41 -1.95 13.29
N GLU A 290 -8.37 -3.09 13.97
CA GLU A 290 -7.16 -3.53 14.70
C GLU A 290 -6.05 -4.02 13.77
N ASP A 291 -6.35 -5.02 12.92
CA ASP A 291 -5.41 -5.59 11.95
C ASP A 291 -6.08 -5.84 10.59
N PRO A 292 -6.50 -4.78 9.87
CA PRO A 292 -7.35 -4.93 8.70
C PRO A 292 -6.64 -5.63 7.53
N SER A 293 -7.06 -6.84 7.16
CA SER A 293 -6.62 -7.46 5.91
C SER A 293 -7.55 -7.05 4.77
N MET A 294 -7.03 -6.35 3.76
CA MET A 294 -7.84 -5.92 2.62
C MET A 294 -8.39 -7.13 1.87
N ALA A 295 -7.55 -8.14 1.62
CA ALA A 295 -7.97 -9.35 0.91
C ALA A 295 -9.10 -10.09 1.65
N GLU A 296 -9.03 -10.19 2.98
CA GLU A 296 -10.07 -10.85 3.79
C GLU A 296 -11.36 -10.03 3.81
N GLN A 297 -11.27 -8.70 3.95
CA GLN A 297 -12.43 -7.82 3.95
C GLN A 297 -13.14 -7.83 2.58
N MET A 298 -12.38 -7.78 1.48
CA MET A 298 -12.97 -7.88 0.14
C MET A 298 -13.64 -9.25 -0.08
N ASN A 299 -13.04 -10.34 0.41
CA ASN A 299 -13.63 -11.67 0.36
C ASN A 299 -14.90 -11.78 1.20
N TYR A 300 -14.94 -11.15 2.38
CA TYR A 300 -16.14 -11.11 3.22
C TYR A 300 -17.26 -10.35 2.53
N VAL A 301 -16.96 -9.22 1.89
CA VAL A 301 -17.97 -8.45 1.14
C VAL A 301 -18.58 -9.32 0.03
N ASP A 302 -17.76 -10.05 -0.73
CA ASP A 302 -18.23 -10.97 -1.77
C ASP A 302 -19.08 -12.13 -1.23
N LYS A 303 -18.62 -12.77 -0.16
CA LYS A 303 -19.15 -14.07 0.29
C LYS A 303 -20.23 -13.98 1.36
N VAL A 304 -20.29 -12.87 2.08
CA VAL A 304 -21.16 -12.71 3.26
C VAL A 304 -21.98 -11.43 3.13
N TRP A 305 -21.33 -10.27 3.10
CA TRP A 305 -22.04 -8.98 3.15
C TRP A 305 -23.03 -8.84 1.98
N LEU A 306 -22.58 -9.00 0.73
CA LEU A 306 -23.46 -8.84 -0.44
C LEU A 306 -24.59 -9.90 -0.50
N PRO A 307 -24.33 -11.21 -0.29
CA PRO A 307 -25.40 -12.21 -0.21
C PRO A 307 -26.46 -11.91 0.85
N GLU A 308 -26.05 -11.52 2.06
CA GLU A 308 -26.99 -11.17 3.14
C GLU A 308 -27.88 -9.99 2.75
N ARG A 309 -27.30 -8.93 2.18
CA ARG A 309 -28.07 -7.74 1.75
C ARG A 309 -29.03 -8.08 0.62
N LYS A 310 -28.66 -8.97 -0.31
CA LYS A 310 -29.59 -9.48 -1.34
C LYS A 310 -30.77 -10.24 -0.73
N GLN A 311 -30.54 -11.05 0.32
CA GLN A 311 -31.61 -11.75 1.03
C GLN A 311 -32.51 -10.77 1.79
N MET A 312 -31.94 -9.76 2.45
CA MET A 312 -32.70 -8.70 3.12
C MET A 312 -33.57 -7.92 2.12
N LEU A 313 -33.00 -7.56 0.96
CA LEU A 313 -33.72 -6.86 -0.11
C LEU A 313 -34.92 -7.66 -0.64
N ALA A 314 -34.82 -9.00 -0.69
CA ALA A 314 -35.94 -9.85 -1.10
C ALA A 314 -37.15 -9.75 -0.15
N ASN A 315 -36.91 -9.41 1.11
CA ASN A 315 -37.92 -9.23 2.15
C ASN A 315 -38.29 -7.74 2.39
N GLU A 316 -37.64 -6.81 1.69
CA GLU A 316 -37.93 -5.39 1.78
C GLU A 316 -39.19 -5.06 0.97
N ASN A 317 -40.22 -4.55 1.64
CA ASN A 317 -41.53 -4.29 1.04
C ASN A 317 -41.79 -2.80 0.80
N SER A 318 -41.20 -1.92 1.61
CA SER A 318 -41.58 -0.51 1.68
C SER A 318 -40.68 0.40 0.87
N ARG A 319 -39.39 0.07 0.78
CA ARG A 319 -38.35 0.90 0.15
C ARG A 319 -37.52 0.12 -0.88
N ARG A 320 -38.08 -0.96 -1.43
CA ARG A 320 -37.34 -1.95 -2.24
C ARG A 320 -36.55 -1.34 -3.41
N ALA A 321 -37.18 -0.48 -4.21
CA ALA A 321 -36.51 0.12 -5.36
C ALA A 321 -35.29 0.98 -4.97
N ILE A 322 -35.42 1.78 -3.89
CA ILE A 322 -34.34 2.63 -3.38
C ILE A 322 -33.23 1.78 -2.75
N ALA A 323 -33.60 0.73 -2.01
CA ALA A 323 -32.66 -0.24 -1.45
C ALA A 323 -31.89 -1.01 -2.52
N GLU A 324 -32.56 -1.39 -3.62
CA GLU A 324 -31.95 -2.07 -4.76
C GLU A 324 -30.94 -1.15 -5.47
N GLU A 325 -31.29 0.11 -5.71
CA GLU A 325 -30.35 1.09 -6.28
C GLU A 325 -29.11 1.27 -5.39
N SER A 326 -29.32 1.35 -4.07
CA SER A 326 -28.25 1.51 -3.09
C SER A 326 -27.32 0.30 -3.05
N LEU A 327 -27.89 -0.91 -3.09
CA LEU A 327 -27.12 -2.14 -3.18
C LEU A 327 -26.33 -2.25 -4.50
N ASN A 328 -26.89 -1.78 -5.61
CA ASN A 328 -26.17 -1.74 -6.88
C ASN A 328 -24.96 -0.79 -6.81
N ARG A 329 -25.09 0.40 -6.21
CA ARG A 329 -23.96 1.30 -5.98
C ARG A 329 -22.87 0.65 -5.11
N ALA A 330 -23.25 -0.07 -4.05
CA ALA A 330 -22.32 -0.79 -3.20
C ALA A 330 -21.56 -1.90 -3.97
N ILE A 331 -22.26 -2.65 -4.84
CA ILE A 331 -21.66 -3.66 -5.72
C ILE A 331 -20.66 -3.02 -6.70
N GLU A 332 -21.03 -1.91 -7.32
CA GLU A 332 -20.16 -1.17 -8.25
C GLU A 332 -18.90 -0.64 -7.56
N PHE A 333 -19.06 -0.01 -6.38
CA PHE A 333 -17.94 0.43 -5.55
C PHE A 333 -16.99 -0.72 -5.20
N HIS A 334 -17.53 -1.85 -4.74
CA HIS A 334 -16.75 -3.04 -4.40
C HIS A 334 -16.00 -3.61 -5.61
N ASN A 335 -16.64 -3.65 -6.79
CA ASN A 335 -15.98 -4.06 -8.02
C ASN A 335 -14.86 -3.09 -8.43
N LEU A 336 -15.07 -1.79 -8.27
CA LEU A 336 -14.06 -0.77 -8.55
C LEU A 336 -12.83 -0.93 -7.64
N MET A 337 -13.05 -1.15 -6.34
CA MET A 337 -12.02 -1.49 -5.36
C MET A 337 -11.22 -2.73 -5.79
N LYS A 338 -11.88 -3.81 -6.24
CA LYS A 338 -11.20 -5.05 -6.68
C LYS A 338 -10.29 -4.81 -7.88
N ARG A 339 -10.77 -4.05 -8.87
CA ARG A 339 -9.99 -3.72 -10.08
C ARG A 339 -8.76 -2.89 -9.76
N GLU A 340 -8.89 -1.90 -8.88
CA GLU A 340 -7.75 -1.09 -8.46
C GLU A 340 -6.75 -1.90 -7.61
N MET A 341 -7.24 -2.76 -6.71
CA MET A 341 -6.42 -3.65 -5.88
C MET A 341 -5.54 -4.61 -6.71
N ILE A 342 -6.00 -5.05 -7.89
CA ILE A 342 -5.22 -5.90 -8.79
C ILE A 342 -4.39 -5.10 -9.81
N GLY A 343 -4.41 -3.77 -9.74
CA GLY A 343 -3.64 -2.89 -10.63
C GLY A 343 -4.21 -2.78 -12.05
N GLU A 344 -5.50 -3.11 -12.25
CA GLU A 344 -6.16 -3.02 -13.57
C GLU A 344 -6.44 -1.55 -13.97
N ILE A 345 -6.76 -0.70 -13.00
CA ILE A 345 -7.21 0.69 -13.21
C ILE A 345 -6.50 1.72 -12.34
#